data_AF-A0A942SEU7-F1
#
_entry.id   AF-A0A942SEU7-F1
#
_cell.length_a   1.000
_cell.length_b   1.000
_cell.length_c   1.000
_cell.angle_alpha   90.00
_cell.angle_beta   90.00
_cell.angle_gamma   90.00
#
_symmetry.space_group_name_H-M   'P 1'
#
loop_
_entity.id
_entity.type
_entity.pdbx_description
1 polymer ?
#
loop_
_entity_poly.entity_id
_entity_poly.type
_entity_poly.pdbx_seq_one_letter_code
_entity_poly.pdbx_strand_id
1 'polypeptide(L)'
;MFALEFETRNGPAMLIAAVSKKVRRFGNPVKAFEIVRDLGLEGGHYSVAQWHPNERDRSTRPDKSAALKAAHEAAGLKRVLDERIAMADAPSAIWHDAEDVFAELETGNAG
;
A
#
# COMPACT_ATOMS: atom_id res chain seq x y z
N MET A 1 20.14 0.80 11.81
CA MET A 1 19.15 -0.21 12.31
C MET A 1 19.94 -1.30 13.04
N PHE A 2 19.41 -1.88 14.11
CA PHE A 2 20.12 -2.91 14.89
C PHE A 2 19.26 -4.16 15.15
N ALA A 3 19.86 -5.22 15.66
CA ALA A 3 19.16 -6.47 16.03
C ALA A 3 19.40 -6.78 17.51
N LEU A 4 18.51 -7.57 18.08
CA LEU A 4 18.63 -8.07 19.45
C LEU A 4 19.07 -9.52 19.44
N GLU A 5 20.05 -9.84 20.26
CA GLU A 5 20.55 -11.18 20.52
C GLU A 5 20.25 -11.55 21.99
N PHE A 6 19.91 -12.80 22.22
CA PHE A 6 19.54 -13.30 23.54
C PHE A 6 20.32 -14.56 23.81
N GLU A 7 20.87 -14.68 25.00
CA GLU A 7 21.46 -15.93 25.43
C GLU A 7 20.35 -16.82 25.99
N THR A 8 20.12 -17.95 25.34
CA THR A 8 19.15 -18.95 25.79
C THR A 8 19.89 -20.16 26.36
N ARG A 9 19.17 -21.05 27.04
CA ARG A 9 19.74 -22.34 27.50
C ARG A 9 20.37 -23.18 26.39
N ASN A 10 19.97 -22.96 25.14
CA ASN A 10 20.44 -23.69 23.97
C ASN A 10 21.45 -22.89 23.13
N GLY A 11 21.95 -21.75 23.63
CA GLY A 11 22.86 -20.86 22.93
C GLY A 11 22.22 -19.53 22.48
N PRO A 12 22.93 -18.75 21.64
CA PRO A 12 22.45 -17.44 21.20
C PRO A 12 21.24 -17.55 20.27
N ALA A 13 20.27 -16.66 20.47
CA ALA A 13 19.04 -16.56 19.69
C ALA A 13 18.79 -15.12 19.25
N MET A 14 18.19 -14.94 18.08
CA MET A 14 17.81 -13.63 17.55
C MET A 14 16.33 -13.61 17.18
N LEU A 15 15.71 -12.42 17.24
CA LEU A 15 14.35 -12.25 16.76
C LEU A 15 14.31 -12.30 15.23
N ILE A 16 13.33 -13.01 14.68
CA ILE A 16 13.05 -13.04 13.24
C ILE A 16 11.70 -12.40 12.92
N ALA A 17 11.58 -11.81 11.74
CA ALA A 17 10.30 -11.32 11.24
C ALA A 17 9.41 -12.49 10.84
N ALA A 18 8.16 -12.52 11.34
CA ALA A 18 7.23 -13.62 11.11
C ALA A 18 6.99 -13.92 9.63
N VAL A 19 6.87 -12.86 8.82
CA VAL A 19 6.57 -12.93 7.39
C VAL A 19 7.82 -13.23 6.56
N SER A 20 8.89 -12.43 6.69
CA SER A 20 10.06 -12.56 5.81
C SER A 20 11.06 -13.62 6.25
N LYS A 21 10.93 -14.16 7.46
CA LYS A 21 11.88 -15.12 8.09
C LYS A 21 13.32 -14.61 8.18
N LYS A 22 13.55 -13.32 7.96
CA LYS A 22 14.85 -12.66 8.13
C LYS A 22 15.00 -12.15 9.57
N VAL A 23 16.25 -11.96 10.00
CA VAL A 23 16.58 -11.31 11.28
C VAL A 23 15.82 -9.99 11.39
N ARG A 24 15.06 -9.84 12.47
CA ARG A 24 14.26 -8.66 12.74
C ARG A 24 15.18 -7.53 13.17
N ARG A 25 15.23 -6.49 12.34
CA ARG A 25 15.98 -5.26 12.62
C ARG A 25 15.04 -4.17 13.13
N PHE A 26 15.54 -3.39 14.08
CA PHE A 26 14.84 -2.30 14.73
C PHE A 26 15.52 -0.96 14.39
N GLY A 27 14.71 0.04 14.07
CA GLY A 27 15.15 1.43 13.97
C GLY A 27 14.95 2.19 15.29
N ASN A 28 13.92 1.82 16.06
CA ASN A 28 13.56 2.46 17.32
C ASN A 28 13.78 1.47 18.49
N PRO A 29 14.63 1.82 19.48
CA PRO A 29 14.89 0.95 20.62
C PRO A 29 13.71 0.77 21.56
N VAL A 30 12.82 1.75 21.71
CA VAL A 30 11.62 1.64 22.55
C VAL A 30 10.74 0.49 22.06
N LYS A 31 10.48 0.45 20.75
CA LYS A 31 9.71 -0.65 20.13
C LYS A 31 10.40 -2.00 20.27
N ALA A 32 11.72 -2.02 20.25
CA ALA A 32 12.48 -3.26 20.43
C ALA A 32 12.26 -3.79 21.86
N PHE A 33 12.36 -2.94 22.88
CA PHE A 33 12.17 -3.31 24.27
C PHE A 33 10.72 -3.61 24.66
N GLU A 34 9.72 -2.98 24.03
CA GLU A 34 8.32 -3.37 24.17
C GLU A 34 8.12 -4.85 23.84
N ILE A 35 8.69 -5.31 22.72
CA ILE A 35 8.60 -6.71 22.30
C ILE A 35 9.33 -7.64 23.26
N VAL A 36 10.51 -7.23 23.77
CA VAL A 36 11.26 -8.02 24.76
C VAL A 36 10.43 -8.22 26.04
N ARG A 37 9.81 -7.14 26.53
CA ARG A 37 8.91 -7.18 27.69
C ARG A 37 7.70 -8.07 27.43
N ASP A 38 7.06 -7.94 26.26
CA ASP A 38 5.88 -8.73 25.91
C ASP A 38 6.21 -10.23 25.76
N LEU A 39 7.46 -10.57 25.41
CA LEU A 39 7.97 -11.94 25.40
C LEU A 39 8.33 -12.48 26.80
N GLY A 40 8.24 -11.66 27.85
CA GLY A 40 8.62 -12.03 29.21
C GLY A 40 10.12 -12.24 29.39
N LEU A 41 10.94 -11.63 28.53
CA LEU A 41 12.39 -11.71 28.63
C LEU A 41 12.90 -10.57 29.53
N GLU A 42 13.58 -10.93 30.62
CA GLU A 42 14.06 -9.94 31.61
C GLU A 42 15.39 -9.27 31.20
N GLY A 43 16.17 -9.87 30.29
CA GLY A 43 17.46 -9.33 29.87
C GLY A 43 18.06 -10.03 28.65
N GLY A 44 19.10 -9.44 28.07
CA GLY A 44 19.80 -9.96 26.90
C GLY A 44 21.02 -9.11 26.52
N HIS A 45 21.86 -9.62 25.61
CA HIS A 45 23.01 -8.90 25.08
C HIS A 45 22.65 -8.23 23.76
N TYR A 46 22.81 -6.91 23.66
CA TYR A 46 22.43 -6.17 22.46
C TYR A 46 23.65 -5.48 21.85
N SER A 47 23.80 -5.62 20.53
CA SER A 47 24.82 -4.88 19.78
C SER A 47 24.22 -3.60 19.19
N VAL A 48 24.78 -2.48 19.60
CA VAL A 48 24.40 -1.13 19.13
C VAL A 48 25.29 -0.68 17.97
N ALA A 49 26.26 -1.50 17.54
CA ALA A 49 27.29 -1.10 16.57
C ALA A 49 26.72 -0.60 15.22
N GLN A 50 25.50 -1.01 14.84
CA GLN A 50 24.84 -0.62 13.59
C GLN A 50 23.66 0.35 13.82
N TRP A 51 23.47 0.85 15.05
CA TRP A 51 22.43 1.82 15.36
C TRP A 51 22.97 3.26 15.27
N HIS A 52 22.63 3.92 14.17
CA HIS A 52 22.93 5.33 13.95
C HIS A 52 21.63 6.16 14.08
N PRO A 53 21.28 6.68 15.28
CA PRO A 53 20.02 7.39 15.49
C PRO A 53 19.94 8.72 14.71
N ASN A 54 21.09 9.30 14.39
CA ASN A 54 21.21 10.55 13.63
C ASN A 54 21.10 10.33 12.11
N GLU A 55 21.39 9.11 11.64
CA GLU A 55 21.11 8.68 10.26
C GLU A 55 19.65 8.23 10.18
N ARG A 56 18.74 9.20 10.22
CA ARG A 56 17.33 8.92 9.96
C ARG A 56 17.19 8.45 8.52
N ASP A 57 17.01 7.16 8.34
CA ASP A 57 16.48 6.59 7.10
C ASP A 57 15.07 7.17 6.88
N ARG A 58 15.02 8.31 6.18
CA ARG A 58 13.79 8.89 5.64
C ARG A 58 13.43 8.08 4.42
N SER A 59 13.11 6.79 4.61
CA SER A 59 12.38 6.05 3.61
C SER A 59 11.05 6.78 3.46
N THR A 60 10.95 7.63 2.44
CA THR A 60 9.76 8.38 2.10
C THR A 60 8.65 7.36 1.96
N ARG A 61 7.76 7.31 2.95
CA ARG A 61 6.55 6.50 2.86
C ARG A 61 5.86 6.97 1.58
N PRO A 62 5.61 6.09 0.59
CA PRO A 62 4.84 6.47 -0.58
C PRO A 62 3.56 7.12 -0.10
N ASP A 63 3.20 8.26 -0.67
CA ASP A 63 2.03 9.01 -0.24
C ASP A 63 0.77 8.17 -0.49
N LYS A 64 0.38 7.40 0.54
CA LYS A 64 -0.78 6.52 0.50
C LYS A 64 -2.07 7.30 0.23
N SER A 65 -2.10 8.60 0.54
CA SER A 65 -3.27 9.45 0.28
C SER A 65 -3.42 9.73 -1.22
N ALA A 66 -2.34 10.06 -1.91
CA ALA A 66 -2.33 10.26 -3.36
C ALA A 66 -2.73 8.96 -4.09
N ALA A 67 -2.18 7.82 -3.68
CA ALA A 67 -2.53 6.52 -4.24
C ALA A 67 -4.02 6.16 -4.02
N LEU A 68 -4.56 6.44 -2.84
CA LEU A 68 -5.96 6.17 -2.53
C LEU A 68 -6.90 7.08 -3.32
N LYS A 69 -6.54 8.37 -3.47
CA LYS A 69 -7.31 9.33 -4.27
C LYS A 69 -7.40 8.90 -5.73
N ALA A 70 -6.26 8.53 -6.33
CA ALA A 70 -6.22 8.03 -7.70
C ALA A 70 -7.06 6.76 -7.88
N ALA A 71 -7.00 5.82 -6.94
CA ALA A 71 -7.82 4.60 -6.98
C ALA A 71 -9.32 4.91 -6.90
N HIS A 72 -9.71 5.89 -6.08
CA HIS A 72 -11.11 6.31 -5.94
C HIS A 72 -11.64 7.00 -7.22
N GLU A 73 -10.85 7.88 -7.83
CA GLU A 73 -11.19 8.53 -9.10
C GLU A 73 -11.38 7.49 -10.21
N ALA A 74 -10.45 6.54 -10.34
CA ALA A 74 -10.55 5.45 -11.31
C ALA A 74 -11.80 4.58 -11.08
N ALA A 75 -12.16 4.28 -9.84
CA ALA A 75 -13.37 3.54 -9.51
C ALA A 75 -14.66 4.30 -9.90
N GLY A 76 -14.66 5.63 -9.75
CA GLY A 76 -15.77 6.48 -10.20
C GLY A 76 -15.96 6.42 -11.71
N LEU A 77 -14.88 6.59 -12.47
CA LEU A 77 -14.89 6.49 -13.94
C LEU A 77 -15.33 5.11 -14.41
N LYS A 78 -14.83 4.05 -13.77
CA LYS A 78 -15.20 2.67 -14.10
C LYS A 78 -16.70 2.45 -13.93
N ARG A 79 -17.30 2.93 -12.84
CA ARG A 79 -18.74 2.79 -12.60
C ARG A 79 -19.56 3.42 -13.72
N VAL A 80 -19.22 4.65 -14.12
CA VAL A 80 -19.91 5.34 -15.22
C VAL A 80 -19.73 4.58 -16.53
N LEU A 81 -18.52 4.08 -16.81
CA LEU A 81 -18.27 3.30 -18.02
C LEU A 81 -19.09 2.01 -18.03
N ASP A 82 -19.12 1.27 -16.92
CA ASP A 82 -19.88 0.03 -16.79
C ASP A 82 -21.39 0.28 -16.99
N GLU A 83 -21.93 1.38 -16.45
CA GLU A 83 -23.32 1.81 -16.66
C GLU A 83 -23.61 2.14 -18.14
N ARG A 84 -22.69 2.82 -18.83
CA ARG A 84 -22.84 3.17 -20.25
C ARG A 84 -22.75 1.96 -21.17
N ILE A 85 -21.84 1.03 -20.87
CA ILE A 85 -21.74 -0.25 -21.59
C ILE A 85 -23.04 -1.03 -21.41
N ALA A 86 -23.55 -1.14 -20.18
CA ALA A 86 -24.81 -1.83 -19.92
C ALA A 86 -26.01 -1.21 -20.66
N MET A 87 -26.03 0.12 -20.80
CA MET A 87 -27.06 0.82 -21.57
C MET A 87 -26.95 0.54 -23.08
N ALA A 88 -25.73 0.48 -23.61
CA ALA A 88 -25.48 0.16 -25.02
C ALA A 88 -25.83 -1.31 -25.36
N ASP A 89 -25.57 -2.22 -24.42
CA ASP A 89 -25.86 -3.66 -24.58
C ASP A 89 -27.32 -4.03 -24.25
N ALA A 90 -28.15 -3.07 -23.84
CA ALA A 90 -29.53 -3.33 -23.47
C ALA A 90 -30.36 -3.77 -24.70
N PRO A 91 -31.31 -4.73 -24.56
CA PRO A 91 -32.17 -5.15 -25.67
C PRO A 91 -33.05 -4.03 -26.24
N SER A 92 -33.26 -2.96 -25.47
CA SER A 92 -34.00 -1.76 -25.88
C SER A 92 -33.12 -0.67 -26.49
N ALA A 93 -31.83 -0.95 -26.72
CA ALA A 93 -30.92 0.03 -27.32
C ALA A 93 -31.36 0.38 -28.75
N ILE A 94 -31.44 1.68 -29.01
CA ILE A 94 -31.75 2.20 -30.35
C ILE A 94 -30.41 2.42 -31.06
N TRP A 95 -30.24 1.76 -32.19
CA TRP A 95 -29.08 1.91 -33.04
C TRP A 95 -29.38 2.98 -34.09
N HIS A 96 -28.50 3.96 -34.18
CA HIS A 96 -28.53 4.97 -35.22
C HIS A 96 -27.41 4.67 -36.22
N ASP A 97 -27.71 4.81 -37.52
CA ASP A 97 -26.68 4.77 -38.54
C ASP A 97 -25.80 6.01 -38.45
N ALA A 98 -24.52 5.85 -38.83
CA ALA A 98 -23.53 6.90 -38.67
C ALA A 98 -23.91 8.19 -39.43
N GLU A 99 -24.46 8.04 -40.64
CA GLU A 99 -24.87 9.15 -41.51
C GLU A 99 -25.96 10.02 -40.87
N ASP A 100 -26.94 9.39 -40.22
CA ASP A 100 -28.05 10.08 -39.55
C ASP A 100 -27.56 10.87 -38.33
N VAL A 101 -26.65 10.30 -37.53
CA VAL A 101 -26.07 10.94 -36.35
C VAL A 101 -25.26 12.19 -36.75
N PHE A 102 -24.45 12.07 -37.81
CA PHE A 102 -23.64 13.21 -38.27
C PHE A 102 -24.51 14.34 -38.81
N ALA A 103 -25.57 14.04 -39.56
CA ALA A 103 -26.51 15.04 -40.05
C ALA A 103 -27.24 15.79 -38.91
N GLU A 104 -27.64 15.08 -37.85
CA GLU A 104 -28.26 15.69 -36.67
C GLU A 104 -27.29 16.62 -35.91
N LEU A 105 -26.05 16.17 -35.71
CA LEU A 105 -25.02 16.96 -35.01
C LEU A 105 -24.60 18.21 -35.79
N GLU A 106 -24.50 18.13 -37.12
CA GLU A 106 -24.23 19.29 -37.97
C GLU A 106 -25.37 20.32 -37.90
N THR A 107 -26.62 19.85 -37.86
CA THR A 107 -27.79 20.73 -37.73
C THR A 107 -27.84 21.40 -36.34
N GLY A 108 -27.46 20.68 -35.28
CA GLY A 108 -27.44 21.20 -33.90
C GLY A 108 -26.28 22.17 -33.60
N ASN A 109 -25.13 22.03 -34.27
CA ASN A 109 -23.97 22.91 -34.09
C ASN A 109 -23.96 24.13 -35.03
N ALA A 110 -24.87 24.20 -36.00
CA ALA A 110 -24.98 25.31 -36.95
C ALA A 110 -25.92 26.46 -36.48
N GLY A 111 -26.53 26.34 -35.30
CA GLY A 111 -27.32 27.39 -34.63
C GLY A 111 -26.60 27.98 -33.42
#